data_AF-A0A0S3S0C6-F1
#
_entry.id   AF-A0A0S3S0C6-F1
#
_cell.length_a   1.000
_cell.length_b   1.000
_cell.length_c   1.000
_cell.angle_alpha   90.00
_cell.angle_beta   90.00
_cell.angle_gamma   90.00
#
_symmetry.space_group_name_H-M   'P 1'
#
loop_
_entity.id
_entity.type
_entity.pdbx_description
1 polymer ?
#
loop_
_entity_poly.entity_id
_entity_poly.type
_entity_poly.pdbx_seq_one_letter_code
_entity_poly.pdbx_strand_id
1 'polypeptide(L)'
;MIHCSYNSLLMGQIIQPDWDMFQSDHECAKFHAGSRAICGGPVYVSDSVGSHDFDLIKKLVFPDDTVPKCIYFPLPTRDCLFRSPLFDQKTVLKIWNFNKYGGVIGAFNCQGAGWDPKGKKFRGFPECYKAISCTVHVTEVEWDQKKEAEHMGKAEEYVVYLNQAEVLHLMTPVSEPLQLTIQPSTFELYNFVPVEKLGSGNIKFAPIGLTNMFNSGGTIQELEYIEKDVKVKVKGGGRFLAYSTQSPKKFQLNGSDAAFQWLPDCKLTLNLAWIKENGGVSDLAIFF
;
A
#
# COMPACT_ATOMS: atom_id res chain seq x y z
N MET A 1 -1.57 10.34 -13.19
CA MET A 1 -0.79 10.05 -11.96
C MET A 1 -0.16 11.31 -11.40
N ILE A 2 0.95 11.82 -11.95
CA ILE A 2 1.70 12.97 -11.38
C ILE A 2 0.81 14.20 -11.25
N HIS A 3 0.21 14.68 -12.35
CA HIS A 3 -0.71 15.81 -12.29
C HIS A 3 -1.89 15.56 -11.34
N CYS A 4 -2.41 14.32 -11.31
CA CYS A 4 -3.49 13.94 -10.40
C CYS A 4 -3.07 14.07 -8.93
N SER A 5 -1.86 13.65 -8.55
CA SER A 5 -1.36 13.76 -7.17
C SER A 5 -1.15 15.20 -6.75
N TYR A 6 -0.63 16.07 -7.62
CA TYR A 6 -0.52 17.50 -7.30
C TYR A 6 -1.88 18.19 -7.27
N ASN A 7 -2.80 17.84 -8.17
CA ASN A 7 -4.16 18.38 -8.16
C ASN A 7 -4.94 17.99 -6.89
N SER A 8 -4.66 16.82 -6.31
CA SER A 8 -5.27 16.39 -5.04
C SER A 8 -5.01 17.37 -3.89
N LEU A 9 -3.91 18.14 -3.89
CA LEU A 9 -3.63 19.13 -2.85
C LEU A 9 -4.75 20.16 -2.70
N LEU A 10 -5.30 20.60 -3.84
CA LEU A 10 -6.39 21.57 -3.87
C LEU A 10 -7.76 20.87 -3.96
N MET A 11 -7.93 19.98 -4.93
CA MET A 11 -9.23 19.39 -5.25
C MET A 11 -9.69 18.41 -4.16
N GLY A 12 -8.76 17.69 -3.53
CA GLY A 12 -9.06 16.71 -2.48
C GLY A 12 -9.77 17.31 -1.27
N GLN A 13 -9.57 18.60 -1.01
CA GLN A 13 -10.23 19.31 0.09
C GLN A 13 -11.74 19.50 -0.12
N ILE A 14 -12.23 19.28 -1.35
CA ILE A 14 -13.63 19.53 -1.75
C ILE A 14 -14.28 18.27 -2.30
N ILE A 15 -13.56 17.51 -3.12
CA ILE A 15 -14.06 16.32 -3.84
C ILE A 15 -13.01 15.21 -3.85
N GLN A 16 -13.42 13.95 -3.95
CA GLN A 16 -12.51 12.85 -4.22
C GLN A 16 -12.00 12.95 -5.67
N PRO A 17 -10.69 13.12 -5.91
CA PRO A 17 -10.17 13.23 -7.28
C PRO A 17 -10.24 11.89 -8.01
N ASP A 18 -10.70 11.92 -9.26
CA ASP A 18 -10.60 10.79 -10.18
C ASP A 18 -9.24 10.82 -10.91
N TRP A 19 -8.59 9.67 -11.00
CA TRP A 19 -7.26 9.51 -11.61
C TRP A 19 -7.30 9.00 -13.05
N ASP A 20 -8.51 8.93 -13.62
CA ASP A 20 -8.81 8.52 -14.98
C ASP A 20 -8.39 7.06 -15.27
N MET A 21 -8.85 6.56 -16.41
CA MET A 21 -8.60 5.21 -16.88
C MET A 21 -7.11 4.94 -17.12
N PHE A 22 -6.74 3.66 -17.15
CA PHE A 22 -5.47 3.22 -17.71
C PHE A 22 -5.63 1.97 -18.55
N GLN A 23 -4.61 1.70 -19.34
CA GLN A 23 -4.50 0.47 -20.11
C GLN A 23 -3.69 -0.56 -19.33
N SER A 24 -4.28 -1.72 -19.05
CA SER A 24 -3.65 -2.81 -18.30
C SER A 24 -2.61 -3.58 -19.13
N ASP A 25 -2.70 -3.50 -20.46
CA ASP A 25 -1.78 -4.13 -21.43
C ASP A 25 -0.63 -3.21 -21.90
N HIS A 26 -0.61 -1.96 -21.42
CA HIS A 26 0.44 -1.01 -21.74
C HIS A 26 1.77 -1.36 -21.06
N GLU A 27 2.91 -1.03 -21.67
CA GLU A 27 4.25 -1.33 -21.12
C GLU A 27 4.44 -0.79 -19.68
N CYS A 28 3.94 0.42 -19.42
CA CYS A 28 3.92 1.05 -18.09
C CYS A 28 2.67 0.71 -17.23
N ALA A 29 1.87 -0.30 -17.59
CA ALA A 29 0.59 -0.58 -16.92
C ALA A 29 0.77 -0.88 -15.42
N LYS A 30 1.79 -1.68 -15.06
CA LYS A 30 2.07 -2.01 -13.65
C LYS A 30 2.34 -0.76 -12.81
N PHE A 31 3.09 0.19 -13.35
CA PHE A 31 3.40 1.47 -12.72
C PHE A 31 2.12 2.29 -12.47
N HIS A 32 1.25 2.36 -13.48
CA HIS A 32 -0.04 3.03 -13.38
C HIS A 32 -0.99 2.35 -12.39
N ALA A 33 -1.03 1.02 -12.39
CA ALA A 33 -1.79 0.23 -11.45
C ALA A 33 -1.36 0.48 -9.99
N GLY A 34 -0.06 0.42 -9.69
CA GLY A 34 0.47 0.68 -8.35
C GLY A 34 0.06 2.04 -7.80
N SER A 35 0.07 3.07 -8.65
CA SER A 35 -0.37 4.42 -8.26
C SER A 35 -1.87 4.52 -7.97
N ARG A 36 -2.70 3.75 -8.69
CA ARG A 36 -4.16 3.68 -8.51
C ARG A 36 -4.56 2.83 -7.31
N ALA A 37 -3.76 1.83 -6.95
CA ALA A 37 -3.98 1.03 -5.75
C ALA A 37 -4.04 1.89 -4.47
N ILE A 38 -3.29 3.01 -4.45
CA ILE A 38 -3.19 3.91 -3.30
C ILE A 38 -3.85 5.28 -3.52
N CYS A 39 -4.61 5.46 -4.61
CA CYS A 39 -5.22 6.77 -4.91
C CYS A 39 -6.52 7.05 -4.15
N GLY A 40 -7.06 6.07 -3.44
CA GLY A 40 -8.34 6.19 -2.73
C GLY A 40 -9.55 6.52 -3.62
N GLY A 41 -9.37 6.51 -4.94
CA GLY A 41 -10.39 6.75 -5.94
C GLY A 41 -10.92 5.46 -6.58
N PRO A 42 -11.76 5.58 -7.61
CA PRO A 42 -12.12 4.45 -8.45
C PRO A 42 -10.94 3.97 -9.31
N VAL A 43 -11.03 2.73 -9.79
CA VAL A 43 -10.08 2.12 -10.72
C VAL A 43 -10.83 1.76 -11.99
N TYR A 44 -10.44 2.35 -13.11
CA TYR A 44 -11.04 2.09 -14.42
C TYR A 44 -9.99 1.61 -15.41
N VAL A 45 -10.32 0.62 -16.23
CA VAL A 45 -9.49 0.14 -17.33
C VAL A 45 -10.11 0.52 -18.66
N SER A 46 -9.28 0.89 -19.64
CA SER A 46 -9.70 1.29 -20.98
C SER A 46 -8.97 0.47 -22.06
N ASP A 47 -8.89 -0.83 -21.84
CA ASP A 47 -8.20 -1.74 -22.75
C ASP A 47 -9.04 -1.97 -24.00
N SER A 48 -8.38 -2.39 -25.07
CA SER A 48 -9.11 -2.98 -26.19
C SER A 48 -9.75 -4.30 -25.74
N VAL A 49 -10.94 -4.60 -26.28
CA VAL A 49 -11.64 -5.85 -25.96
C VAL A 49 -10.73 -7.05 -26.26
N GLY A 50 -10.50 -7.89 -25.25
CA GLY A 50 -9.67 -9.08 -25.36
C GLY A 50 -8.18 -8.87 -25.02
N SER A 51 -7.75 -7.64 -24.74
CA SER A 51 -6.34 -7.34 -24.40
C SER A 51 -6.06 -7.27 -22.90
N HIS A 52 -7.08 -7.41 -22.03
CA HIS A 52 -6.94 -7.23 -20.59
C HIS A 52 -5.82 -8.09 -19.96
N ASP A 53 -4.91 -7.46 -19.23
CA ASP A 53 -4.00 -8.15 -18.32
C ASP A 53 -4.73 -8.45 -17.00
N PHE A 54 -5.38 -9.61 -16.95
CA PHE A 54 -6.11 -10.04 -15.76
C PHE A 54 -5.19 -10.28 -14.55
N ASP A 55 -3.92 -10.62 -14.74
CA ASP A 55 -3.00 -10.87 -13.64
C ASP A 55 -2.60 -9.56 -12.96
N LEU A 56 -2.47 -8.47 -13.73
CA LEU A 56 -2.30 -7.13 -13.18
C LEU A 56 -3.59 -6.63 -12.51
N ILE A 57 -4.76 -6.79 -13.17
CA ILE A 57 -6.05 -6.31 -12.65
C ILE A 57 -6.39 -6.98 -11.31
N LYS A 58 -6.15 -8.28 -11.16
CA LYS A 58 -6.38 -9.02 -9.90
C LYS A 58 -5.55 -8.51 -8.71
N LYS A 59 -4.50 -7.71 -8.94
CA LYS A 59 -3.74 -7.04 -7.86
C LYS A 59 -4.42 -5.78 -7.34
N LEU A 60 -5.44 -5.28 -8.05
CA LEU A 60 -6.19 -4.06 -7.73
C LEU A 60 -7.61 -4.33 -7.25
N VAL A 61 -8.25 -5.40 -7.73
CA VAL A 61 -9.68 -5.65 -7.52
C VAL A 61 -9.91 -7.02 -6.89
N PHE A 62 -10.96 -7.12 -6.07
CA PHE A 62 -11.46 -8.39 -5.58
C PHE A 62 -12.34 -9.09 -6.66
N PRO A 63 -12.59 -10.40 -6.54
CA PRO A 63 -13.48 -11.13 -7.46
C PRO A 63 -14.94 -10.65 -7.51
N ASP A 64 -15.38 -9.77 -6.61
CA ASP A 64 -16.69 -9.10 -6.64
C ASP A 64 -16.63 -7.66 -7.18
N ASP A 65 -15.56 -7.32 -7.90
CA ASP A 65 -15.29 -6.02 -8.51
C ASP A 65 -15.11 -4.84 -7.53
N THR A 66 -15.13 -5.11 -6.21
CA THR A 66 -14.78 -4.09 -5.22
C THR A 66 -13.26 -3.96 -5.07
N VAL A 67 -12.79 -2.83 -4.52
CA VAL A 67 -11.36 -2.53 -4.40
C VAL A 67 -10.95 -2.32 -2.93
N PRO A 68 -9.74 -2.76 -2.51
CA PRO A 68 -9.16 -2.42 -1.21
C PRO A 68 -8.74 -0.95 -1.22
N LYS A 69 -9.70 -0.05 -1.02
CA LYS A 69 -9.53 1.39 -1.20
C LYS A 69 -8.85 2.03 0.01
N CYS A 70 -7.90 2.94 -0.23
CA CYS A 70 -7.48 3.88 0.81
C CYS A 70 -8.64 4.80 1.23
N ILE A 71 -8.61 5.29 2.47
CA ILE A 71 -9.70 6.06 3.08
C ILE A 71 -9.56 7.59 2.93
N TYR A 72 -8.59 8.03 2.13
CA TYR A 72 -8.31 9.43 1.84
C TYR A 72 -7.86 9.59 0.39
N PHE A 73 -7.52 10.81 -0.04
CA PHE A 73 -6.92 11.06 -1.35
C PHE A 73 -5.39 11.16 -1.23
N PRO A 74 -4.64 10.76 -2.26
CA PRO A 74 -3.19 10.73 -2.24
C PRO A 74 -2.64 12.14 -2.27
N LEU A 75 -1.68 12.41 -1.39
CA LEU A 75 -0.96 13.67 -1.34
C LEU A 75 0.55 13.44 -1.53
N PRO A 76 1.26 14.33 -2.24
CA PRO A 76 2.71 14.26 -2.30
C PRO A 76 3.34 14.43 -0.92
N THR A 77 4.43 13.72 -0.65
CA THR A 77 5.25 13.99 0.54
C THR A 77 5.91 15.37 0.41
N ARG A 78 6.18 16.01 1.55
CA ARG A 78 6.68 17.39 1.60
C ARG A 78 8.00 17.59 0.82
N ASP A 79 8.88 16.59 0.84
CA ASP A 79 10.20 16.66 0.22
C ASP A 79 10.18 16.65 -1.31
N CYS A 80 9.11 16.14 -1.93
CA CYS A 80 8.93 16.16 -3.38
C CYS A 80 7.97 17.26 -3.89
N LEU A 81 7.31 18.00 -3.00
CA LEU A 81 6.25 18.97 -3.33
C LEU A 81 6.67 20.08 -4.30
N PHE A 82 7.91 20.58 -4.19
CA PHE A 82 8.44 21.67 -5.04
C PHE A 82 9.63 21.21 -5.90
N ARG A 83 9.75 19.91 -6.13
CA ARG A 83 10.80 19.30 -6.95
C ARG A 83 10.18 18.73 -8.23
N SER A 84 11.00 18.54 -9.26
CA SER A 84 10.53 18.00 -10.54
C SER A 84 10.79 16.49 -10.57
N PRO A 85 9.77 15.62 -10.35
CA PRO A 85 9.98 14.18 -10.41
C PRO A 85 10.19 13.66 -11.85
N LEU A 86 10.18 14.54 -12.85
CA LEU A 86 10.20 14.19 -14.27
C LEU A 86 11.58 14.31 -14.92
N PHE A 87 12.39 15.30 -14.54
CA PHE A 87 13.56 15.68 -15.33
C PHE A 87 14.81 16.04 -14.53
N ASP A 88 14.74 16.15 -13.20
CA ASP A 88 15.89 16.58 -12.40
C ASP A 88 16.91 15.48 -12.10
N GLN A 89 16.63 14.24 -12.53
CA GLN A 89 17.45 13.03 -12.35
C GLN A 89 17.74 12.70 -10.87
N LYS A 90 16.92 13.23 -9.94
CA LYS A 90 17.18 13.16 -8.50
C LYS A 90 15.92 12.85 -7.69
N THR A 91 14.77 13.37 -8.10
CA THR A 91 13.55 13.28 -7.31
C THR A 91 12.71 12.09 -7.74
N VAL A 92 12.38 11.25 -6.75
CA VAL A 92 11.31 10.26 -6.83
C VAL A 92 10.01 10.94 -6.39
N LEU A 93 8.92 10.73 -7.13
CA LEU A 93 7.61 11.16 -6.67
C LEU A 93 7.15 10.23 -5.56
N LYS A 94 6.96 10.77 -4.35
CA LYS A 94 6.40 10.04 -3.23
C LYS A 94 5.02 10.59 -2.93
N ILE A 95 4.03 9.70 -2.86
CA ILE A 95 2.66 10.04 -2.50
C ILE A 95 2.22 9.16 -1.35
N TRP A 96 1.48 9.72 -0.41
CA TRP A 96 1.00 9.01 0.77
C TRP A 96 -0.53 9.02 0.84
N ASN A 97 -1.07 8.00 1.50
CA ASN A 97 -2.50 7.85 1.78
C ASN A 97 -2.71 6.99 3.05
N PHE A 98 -3.96 6.83 3.49
CA PHE A 98 -4.33 6.03 4.66
C PHE A 98 -5.12 4.78 4.28
N ASN A 99 -4.87 3.70 5.00
CA ASN A 99 -5.80 2.59 5.16
C ASN A 99 -6.47 2.69 6.53
N LYS A 100 -7.48 1.85 6.78
CA LYS A 100 -8.22 1.87 8.05
C LYS A 100 -7.31 1.59 9.27
N TYR A 101 -6.29 0.74 9.08
CA TYR A 101 -5.37 0.31 10.13
C TYR A 101 -3.90 0.50 9.73
N GLY A 102 -3.60 1.54 8.95
CA GLY A 102 -2.23 1.90 8.60
C GLY A 102 -2.12 3.06 7.62
N GLY A 103 -0.89 3.39 7.26
CA GLY A 103 -0.54 4.37 6.23
C GLY A 103 0.09 3.65 5.05
N VAL A 104 0.12 4.31 3.89
CA VAL A 104 0.84 3.81 2.72
C VAL A 104 1.58 4.96 2.04
N ILE A 105 2.83 4.71 1.64
CA ILE A 105 3.59 5.59 0.74
C ILE A 105 3.89 4.81 -0.53
N GLY A 106 3.58 5.38 -1.68
CA GLY A 106 4.10 4.90 -2.96
C GLY A 106 5.21 5.81 -3.45
N ALA A 107 6.36 5.22 -3.76
CA ALA A 107 7.53 5.91 -4.31
C ALA A 107 7.71 5.50 -5.78
N PHE A 108 7.62 6.48 -6.70
CA PHE A 108 7.55 6.27 -8.14
C PHE A 108 8.68 7.00 -8.87
N ASN A 109 9.53 6.25 -9.59
CA ASN A 109 10.53 6.86 -10.46
C ASN A 109 9.85 7.31 -11.76
N CYS A 110 9.49 8.60 -11.80
CA CYS A 110 8.76 9.23 -12.91
C CYS A 110 9.68 9.90 -13.94
N GLN A 111 11.00 9.72 -13.82
CA GLN A 111 11.94 10.46 -14.65
C GLN A 111 11.89 9.99 -16.10
N GLY A 112 12.22 10.92 -17.01
CA GLY A 112 12.48 10.60 -18.41
C GLY A 112 11.30 10.73 -19.35
N ALA A 113 10.10 11.06 -18.89
CA ALA A 113 8.99 11.38 -19.79
C ALA A 113 8.13 12.54 -19.27
N GLY A 114 7.82 13.50 -20.14
CA GLY A 114 6.84 14.53 -19.79
C GLY A 114 6.58 15.51 -20.91
N TRP A 115 5.80 16.54 -20.61
CA TRP A 115 5.41 17.58 -21.57
C TRP A 115 6.59 18.48 -21.92
N ASP A 116 6.93 18.59 -23.21
CA ASP A 116 7.88 19.57 -23.74
C ASP A 116 7.12 20.84 -24.18
N PRO A 117 7.25 21.96 -23.45
CA PRO A 117 6.53 23.20 -23.79
C PRO A 117 6.94 23.79 -25.14
N LYS A 118 8.20 23.59 -25.57
CA LYS A 118 8.69 24.12 -26.85
C LYS A 118 8.11 23.32 -28.01
N GLY A 119 8.16 21.99 -27.89
CA GLY A 119 7.64 21.06 -28.90
C GLY A 119 6.12 20.88 -28.86
N LYS A 120 5.44 21.34 -27.81
CA LYS A 120 4.00 21.13 -27.54
C LYS A 120 3.58 19.67 -27.68
N LYS A 121 4.41 18.76 -27.17
CA LYS A 121 4.16 17.31 -27.21
C LYS A 121 4.78 16.64 -26.00
N PHE A 122 4.31 15.44 -25.68
CA PHE A 122 5.01 14.56 -24.75
C PHE A 122 6.29 14.04 -25.41
N ARG A 123 7.38 14.05 -24.65
CA ARG A 123 8.69 13.61 -25.11
C ARG A 123 9.37 12.78 -24.03
N GLY A 124 10.04 11.71 -24.48
CA GLY A 124 10.99 10.95 -23.68
C GLY A 124 12.39 11.58 -23.73
N PHE A 125 13.06 11.63 -22.59
CA PHE A 125 14.44 12.07 -22.40
C PHE A 125 15.27 10.86 -21.91
N PRO A 126 15.82 10.05 -22.83
CA PRO A 126 16.58 8.83 -22.51
C PRO A 126 17.63 9.03 -21.42
N GLU A 127 18.30 10.18 -21.41
CA GLU A 127 19.31 10.57 -20.44
C GLU A 127 18.81 10.66 -18.99
N CYS A 128 17.50 10.74 -18.79
CA CYS A 128 16.85 10.80 -17.48
C CYS A 128 16.31 9.44 -16.99
N TYR A 129 16.31 8.39 -17.81
CA TYR A 129 15.93 7.04 -17.38
C TYR A 129 17.06 6.38 -16.58
N LYS A 130 17.26 6.86 -15.36
CA LYS A 130 18.27 6.37 -14.42
C LYS A 130 17.61 5.89 -13.14
N ALA A 131 18.23 4.91 -12.51
CA ALA A 131 17.85 4.50 -11.17
C ALA A 131 18.08 5.66 -10.20
N ILE A 132 17.13 5.90 -9.29
CA ILE A 132 17.23 6.95 -8.28
C ILE A 132 17.15 6.31 -6.90
N SER A 133 18.08 6.67 -6.02
CA SER A 133 17.99 6.35 -4.61
C SER A 133 17.15 7.39 -3.87
N CYS A 134 16.19 6.93 -3.09
CA CYS A 134 15.39 7.77 -2.20
C CYS A 134 15.35 7.18 -0.79
N THR A 135 14.90 8.00 0.14
CA THR A 135 14.59 7.57 1.51
C THR A 135 13.09 7.66 1.74
N VAL A 136 12.56 6.76 2.58
CA VAL A 136 11.18 6.77 3.03
C VAL A 136 11.14 6.56 4.54
N HIS A 137 10.39 7.40 5.24
CA HIS A 137 10.17 7.31 6.68
C HIS A 137 8.69 7.48 7.05
N VAL A 138 8.27 6.92 8.19
CA VAL A 138 6.89 6.99 8.67
C VAL A 138 6.43 8.41 8.96
N THR A 139 7.37 9.31 9.28
CA THR A 139 7.09 10.74 9.51
C THR A 139 6.74 11.50 8.23
N GLU A 140 6.89 10.89 7.06
CA GLU A 140 6.46 11.48 5.79
C GLU A 140 4.95 11.26 5.52
N VAL A 141 4.30 10.39 6.31
CA VAL A 141 2.84 10.28 6.35
C VAL A 141 2.31 11.36 7.30
N GLU A 142 1.49 12.27 6.79
CA GLU A 142 0.92 13.38 7.56
C GLU A 142 -0.34 12.91 8.32
N TRP A 143 -0.16 12.09 9.36
CA TRP A 143 -1.25 11.41 10.11
C TRP A 143 -2.34 12.34 10.65
N ASP A 144 -2.05 13.62 10.84
CA ASP A 144 -2.97 14.64 11.35
C ASP A 144 -3.97 15.16 10.29
N GLN A 145 -3.76 14.85 9.01
CA GLN A 145 -4.64 15.27 7.91
C GLN A 145 -6.00 14.56 7.93
N LYS A 146 -6.15 13.49 8.71
CA LYS A 146 -7.41 12.76 8.89
C LYS A 146 -7.57 12.31 10.35
N LYS A 147 -8.67 12.72 11.00
CA LYS A 147 -8.94 12.42 12.42
C LYS A 147 -8.88 10.93 12.75
N GLU A 148 -9.39 10.10 11.84
CA GLU A 148 -9.40 8.64 12.00
C GLU A 148 -7.98 8.05 11.96
N ALA A 149 -7.00 8.76 11.38
CA ALA A 149 -5.61 8.32 11.27
C ALA A 149 -4.67 8.90 12.35
N GLU A 150 -5.07 9.97 13.05
CA GLU A 150 -4.21 10.68 14.01
C GLU A 150 -3.66 9.77 15.12
N HIS A 151 -4.47 8.83 15.61
CA HIS A 151 -4.04 7.89 16.65
C HIS A 151 -2.96 6.92 16.16
N MET A 152 -2.99 6.53 14.88
CA MET A 152 -2.00 5.63 14.30
C MET A 152 -0.62 6.28 14.23
N GLY A 153 -0.56 7.61 14.02
CA GLY A 153 0.68 8.39 14.01
C GLY A 153 1.39 8.48 15.36
N LYS A 154 0.73 8.08 16.46
CA LYS A 154 1.28 8.10 17.84
C LYS A 154 1.96 6.79 18.23
N ALA A 155 1.99 5.79 17.34
CA ALA A 155 2.61 4.51 17.64
C ALA A 155 4.13 4.63 17.83
N GLU A 156 4.66 3.87 18.79
CA GLU A 156 6.10 3.83 19.10
C GLU A 156 6.92 3.10 18.04
N GLU A 157 6.29 2.14 17.35
CA GLU A 157 6.92 1.25 16.39
C GLU A 157 5.91 0.90 15.29
N TYR A 158 6.43 0.76 14.08
CA TYR A 158 5.68 0.38 12.89
C TYR A 158 6.37 -0.79 12.22
N VAL A 159 5.56 -1.68 11.68
CA VAL A 159 6.00 -2.62 10.65
C VAL A 159 5.83 -1.95 9.30
N VAL A 160 6.88 -2.00 8.50
CA VAL A 160 6.89 -1.46 7.13
C VAL A 160 7.02 -2.62 6.15
N TYR A 161 5.96 -2.90 5.42
CA TYR A 161 5.95 -3.92 4.36
C TYR A 161 6.16 -3.28 2.99
N LEU A 162 7.25 -3.66 2.32
CA LEU A 162 7.55 -3.31 0.94
C LEU A 162 6.86 -4.32 0.02
N ASN A 163 5.86 -3.89 -0.73
CA ASN A 163 5.01 -4.77 -1.52
C ASN A 163 5.73 -5.35 -2.74
N GLN A 164 6.57 -4.57 -3.43
CA GLN A 164 7.30 -5.04 -4.61
C GLN A 164 8.54 -5.86 -4.23
N ALA A 165 9.26 -5.48 -3.18
CA ALA A 165 10.38 -6.25 -2.67
C ALA A 165 9.96 -7.48 -1.83
N GLU A 166 8.72 -7.50 -1.32
CA GLU A 166 8.18 -8.52 -0.41
C GLU A 166 8.96 -8.67 0.92
N VAL A 167 9.48 -7.55 1.44
CA VAL A 167 10.29 -7.50 2.67
C VAL A 167 9.56 -6.74 3.78
N LEU A 168 9.78 -7.16 5.03
CA LEU A 168 9.33 -6.47 6.23
C LEU A 168 10.52 -5.78 6.91
N HIS A 169 10.30 -4.55 7.36
CA HIS A 169 11.21 -3.81 8.23
C HIS A 169 10.46 -3.34 9.48
N LEU A 170 11.21 -3.05 10.53
CA LEU A 170 10.72 -2.30 11.68
C LEU A 170 11.21 -0.86 11.58
N MET A 171 10.37 0.08 11.99
CA MET A 171 10.66 1.50 11.99
C MET A 171 10.07 2.14 13.24
N THR A 172 10.77 3.09 13.83
CA THR A 172 10.24 3.92 14.91
C THR A 172 10.22 5.38 14.46
N PRO A 173 9.45 6.28 15.10
CA PRO A 173 9.47 7.71 14.76
C PRO A 173 10.84 8.39 14.85
N VAL A 174 11.82 7.76 15.51
CA VAL A 174 13.18 8.30 15.74
C VAL A 174 14.28 7.47 15.06
N SER A 175 13.93 6.43 14.31
CA SER A 175 14.92 5.60 13.59
C SER A 175 15.39 6.28 12.31
N GLU A 176 16.46 5.76 11.73
CA GLU A 176 16.90 6.16 10.38
C GLU A 176 15.85 5.76 9.32
N PRO A 177 15.72 6.54 8.23
CA PRO A 177 14.81 6.22 7.15
C PRO A 177 15.27 5.00 6.35
N LEU A 178 14.32 4.30 5.72
CA LEU A 178 14.65 3.22 4.78
C LEU A 178 15.18 3.81 3.48
N GLN A 179 16.30 3.29 3.00
CA GLN A 179 16.89 3.68 1.73
C GLN A 179 16.63 2.61 0.67
N LEU A 180 16.15 3.03 -0.51
CA LEU A 180 15.91 2.14 -1.65
C LEU A 180 16.30 2.82 -2.96
N THR A 181 16.79 2.03 -3.91
CA THR A 181 17.03 2.46 -5.29
C THR A 181 15.88 2.00 -6.18
N ILE A 182 15.16 2.95 -6.77
CA ILE A 182 14.01 2.70 -7.65
C ILE A 182 14.47 2.80 -9.11
N GLN A 183 14.27 1.71 -9.85
CA GLN A 183 14.61 1.63 -11.28
C GLN A 183 13.70 2.55 -12.13
N PRO A 184 14.14 2.96 -13.33
CA PRO A 184 13.32 3.77 -14.23
C PRO A 184 11.95 3.12 -14.48
N SER A 185 10.88 3.93 -14.43
CA SER A 185 9.50 3.47 -14.68
C SER A 185 9.03 2.34 -13.74
N THR A 186 9.66 2.19 -12.58
CA THR A 186 9.19 1.28 -11.51
C THR A 186 8.83 2.06 -10.24
N PHE A 187 8.34 1.32 -9.24
CA PHE A 187 7.86 1.88 -7.99
C PHE A 187 8.04 0.88 -6.85
N GLU A 188 7.85 1.37 -5.62
CA GLU A 188 7.67 0.58 -4.41
C GLU A 188 6.48 1.12 -3.61
N LEU A 189 5.73 0.23 -2.94
CA LEU A 189 4.67 0.59 -2.01
C LEU A 189 5.05 0.16 -0.60
N TYR A 190 5.15 1.13 0.30
CA TYR A 190 5.51 0.97 1.70
C TYR A 190 4.23 1.02 2.52
N ASN A 191 3.83 -0.11 3.11
CA ASN A 191 2.67 -0.20 3.99
C ASN A 191 3.14 -0.07 5.44
N PHE A 192 2.74 1.00 6.13
CA PHE A 192 3.06 1.28 7.52
C PHE A 192 1.92 0.82 8.41
N VAL A 193 2.17 -0.16 9.26
CA VAL A 193 1.19 -0.70 10.20
C VAL A 193 1.69 -0.46 11.63
N PRO A 194 0.96 0.30 12.46
CA PRO A 194 1.27 0.42 13.88
C PRO A 194 1.43 -0.94 14.55
N VAL A 195 2.47 -1.10 15.37
CA VAL A 195 2.67 -2.31 16.17
C VAL A 195 1.92 -2.20 17.48
N GLU A 196 1.01 -3.15 17.72
CA GLU A 196 0.28 -3.27 18.98
C GLU A 196 1.01 -4.21 19.94
N LYS A 197 0.99 -3.88 21.24
CA LYS A 197 1.58 -4.71 22.31
C LYS A 197 0.46 -5.46 23.02
N LEU A 198 0.43 -6.78 22.88
CA LEU A 198 -0.63 -7.64 23.41
C LEU A 198 -0.31 -8.17 24.82
N GLY A 199 -1.36 -8.42 25.62
CA GLY A 199 -1.25 -8.96 26.98
C GLY A 199 -0.48 -8.03 27.92
N SER A 200 0.54 -8.57 28.61
CA SER A 200 1.45 -7.76 29.44
C SER A 200 2.52 -7.00 28.63
N GLY A 201 2.39 -6.94 27.31
CA GLY A 201 3.33 -6.27 26.40
C GLY A 201 4.45 -7.15 25.84
N ASN A 202 4.40 -8.47 26.07
CA ASN A 202 5.44 -9.41 25.64
C ASN A 202 5.31 -9.85 24.16
N ILE A 203 4.17 -9.56 23.54
CA ILE A 203 3.88 -9.95 22.16
C ILE A 203 3.62 -8.67 21.38
N LYS A 204 4.36 -8.48 20.30
CA LYS A 204 4.13 -7.40 19.35
C LYS A 204 3.41 -7.96 18.14
N PHE A 205 2.37 -7.29 17.68
CA PHE A 205 1.55 -7.75 16.57
C PHE A 205 1.18 -6.60 15.63
N ALA A 206 1.20 -6.84 14.33
CA ALA A 206 0.70 -5.90 13.33
C ALA A 206 0.18 -6.68 12.09
N PRO A 207 -1.08 -6.55 11.68
CA PRO A 207 -1.59 -7.21 10.49
C PRO A 207 -1.30 -6.39 9.22
N ILE A 208 -0.71 -7.02 8.20
CA ILE A 208 -0.36 -6.36 6.92
C ILE A 208 -1.47 -6.50 5.88
N GLY A 209 -2.21 -7.62 5.93
CA GLY A 209 -3.29 -7.94 5.00
C GLY A 209 -2.87 -8.95 3.93
N LEU A 210 -3.51 -8.92 2.75
CA LEU A 210 -3.21 -9.83 1.64
C LEU A 210 -2.04 -9.30 0.79
N THR A 211 -0.95 -10.06 0.70
CA THR A 211 0.28 -9.62 0.03
C THR A 211 0.23 -9.69 -1.49
N ASN A 212 -0.74 -10.42 -2.06
CA ASN A 212 -1.00 -10.46 -3.49
C ASN A 212 -1.72 -9.22 -4.03
N MET A 213 -2.21 -8.34 -3.15
CA MET A 213 -2.83 -7.07 -3.52
C MET A 213 -1.80 -5.93 -3.43
N PHE A 214 -1.86 -4.96 -4.33
CA PHE A 214 -0.97 -3.78 -4.24
C PHE A 214 -1.23 -2.95 -2.99
N ASN A 215 -2.51 -2.76 -2.61
CA ASN A 215 -2.87 -2.15 -1.34
C ASN A 215 -3.25 -3.22 -0.31
N SER A 216 -2.23 -3.87 0.29
CA SER A 216 -2.45 -4.95 1.26
C SER A 216 -3.23 -4.47 2.49
N GLY A 217 -2.90 -3.30 3.03
CA GLY A 217 -3.57 -2.75 4.21
C GLY A 217 -5.06 -2.45 3.97
N GLY A 218 -5.46 -2.14 2.74
CA GLY A 218 -6.87 -1.92 2.36
C GLY A 218 -7.73 -3.20 2.37
N THR A 219 -7.12 -4.37 2.54
CA THR A 219 -7.85 -5.65 2.64
C THR A 219 -8.42 -5.92 4.02
N ILE A 220 -7.88 -5.27 5.06
CA ILE A 220 -8.32 -5.42 6.46
C ILE A 220 -9.59 -4.58 6.68
N GLN A 221 -10.70 -5.25 6.96
CA GLN A 221 -12.01 -4.63 7.16
C GLN A 221 -12.24 -4.26 8.63
N GLU A 222 -11.87 -5.15 9.55
CA GLU A 222 -12.00 -4.97 10.99
C GLU A 222 -10.77 -5.55 11.70
N LEU A 223 -10.41 -4.93 12.81
CA LEU A 223 -9.31 -5.33 13.67
C LEU A 223 -9.71 -5.04 15.12
N GLU A 224 -9.62 -6.05 15.96
CA GLU A 224 -9.93 -5.98 17.39
C GLU A 224 -8.86 -6.72 18.18
N TYR A 225 -8.40 -6.09 19.26
CA TYR A 225 -7.46 -6.67 20.22
C TYR A 225 -8.20 -6.97 21.52
N ILE A 226 -8.20 -8.23 21.94
CA ILE A 226 -8.90 -8.71 23.14
C ILE A 226 -7.89 -9.33 24.08
N GLU A 227 -7.44 -8.56 25.07
CA GLU A 227 -6.33 -8.91 25.97
C GLU A 227 -5.04 -9.27 25.21
N LYS A 228 -4.85 -10.57 24.91
CA LYS A 228 -3.72 -11.12 24.18
C LYS A 228 -4.11 -11.69 22.82
N ASP A 229 -5.40 -11.83 22.54
CA ASP A 229 -5.92 -12.44 21.33
C ASP A 229 -6.26 -11.35 20.30
N VAL A 230 -6.21 -11.71 19.02
CA VAL A 230 -6.46 -10.78 17.92
C VAL A 230 -7.57 -11.33 17.02
N LYS A 231 -8.55 -10.48 16.72
CA LYS A 231 -9.55 -10.76 15.67
C LYS A 231 -9.32 -9.83 14.49
N VAL A 232 -9.26 -10.40 13.30
CA VAL A 232 -9.06 -9.66 12.05
C VAL A 232 -10.08 -10.13 11.03
N LYS A 233 -10.83 -9.20 10.43
CA LYS A 233 -11.62 -9.49 9.24
C LYS A 233 -10.85 -9.06 8.00
N VAL A 234 -10.63 -9.99 7.09
CA VAL A 234 -9.88 -9.75 5.86
C VAL A 234 -10.78 -10.05 4.66
N LYS A 235 -10.89 -9.09 3.74
CA LYS A 235 -11.60 -9.29 2.47
C LYS A 235 -10.62 -9.68 1.38
N GLY A 236 -10.98 -10.69 0.59
CA GLY A 236 -10.19 -11.18 -0.55
C GLY A 236 -9.64 -12.59 -0.33
N GLY A 237 -9.04 -13.14 -1.39
CA GLY A 237 -8.30 -14.41 -1.36
C GLY A 237 -6.82 -14.18 -1.63
N GLY A 238 -5.98 -15.06 -1.10
CA GLY A 238 -4.53 -15.05 -1.28
C GLY A 238 -3.78 -15.18 0.04
N ARG A 239 -2.53 -14.71 0.07
CA ARG A 239 -1.64 -14.90 1.22
C ARG A 239 -1.83 -13.78 2.24
N PHE A 240 -2.42 -14.09 3.38
CA PHE A 240 -2.45 -13.19 4.54
C PHE A 240 -1.08 -13.16 5.21
N LEU A 241 -0.65 -11.96 5.59
CA LEU A 241 0.57 -11.71 6.34
C LEU A 241 0.28 -10.83 7.56
N ALA A 242 0.84 -11.22 8.69
CA ALA A 242 0.95 -10.41 9.89
C ALA A 242 2.38 -10.51 10.44
N TYR A 243 2.82 -9.46 11.12
CA TYR A 243 4.00 -9.49 11.96
C TYR A 243 3.60 -9.97 13.35
N SER A 244 4.35 -10.92 13.92
CA SER A 244 4.22 -11.32 15.30
C SER A 244 5.53 -11.83 15.89
N THR A 245 5.93 -11.30 17.05
CA THR A 245 7.18 -11.71 17.72
C THR A 245 7.13 -13.10 18.36
N GLN A 246 5.94 -13.68 18.51
CA GLN A 246 5.75 -15.02 19.04
C GLN A 246 4.83 -15.81 18.12
N SER A 247 4.97 -17.15 18.11
CA SER A 247 4.00 -17.99 17.43
C SER A 247 2.69 -18.01 18.21
N PRO A 248 1.52 -17.81 17.56
CA PRO A 248 0.23 -18.12 18.18
C PRO A 248 0.18 -19.58 18.63
N LYS A 249 -0.64 -19.87 19.66
CA LYS A 249 -0.97 -21.25 20.07
C LYS A 249 -2.04 -21.85 19.17
N LYS A 250 -2.96 -21.00 18.71
CA LYS A 250 -4.12 -21.39 17.92
C LYS A 250 -4.48 -20.30 16.93
N PHE A 251 -4.92 -20.73 15.75
CA PHE A 251 -5.44 -19.84 14.71
C PHE A 251 -6.75 -20.43 14.21
N GLN A 252 -7.79 -19.61 14.15
CA GLN A 252 -9.09 -20.00 13.60
C GLN A 252 -9.42 -19.16 12.37
N LEU A 253 -9.95 -19.83 11.35
CA LEU A 253 -10.52 -19.25 10.15
C LEU A 253 -12.01 -19.56 10.12
N ASN A 254 -12.84 -18.53 10.14
CA ASN A 254 -14.31 -18.64 10.15
C ASN A 254 -14.82 -19.56 11.28
N GLY A 255 -14.23 -19.42 12.47
CA GLY A 255 -14.57 -20.20 13.67
C GLY A 255 -14.02 -21.63 13.71
N SER A 256 -13.38 -22.11 12.65
CA SER A 256 -12.76 -23.44 12.58
C SER A 256 -11.25 -23.35 12.72
N ASP A 257 -10.64 -24.35 13.36
CA ASP A 257 -9.19 -24.40 13.53
C ASP A 257 -8.48 -24.51 12.17
N ALA A 258 -7.46 -23.69 11.95
CA ALA A 258 -6.74 -23.61 10.69
C ALA A 258 -5.23 -23.73 10.91
N ALA A 259 -4.57 -24.44 10.00
CA ALA A 259 -3.12 -24.51 9.98
C ALA A 259 -2.54 -23.17 9.51
N PHE A 260 -1.56 -22.65 10.23
CA PHE A 260 -0.84 -21.42 9.91
C PHE A 260 0.67 -21.67 9.86
N GLN A 261 1.42 -20.72 9.32
CA GLN A 261 2.88 -20.74 9.33
C GLN A 261 3.40 -19.53 10.09
N TRP A 262 4.22 -19.76 11.12
CA TRP A 262 5.04 -18.73 11.74
C TRP A 262 6.48 -18.95 11.31
N LEU A 263 6.96 -18.08 10.43
CA LEU A 263 8.25 -18.17 9.76
C LEU A 263 9.29 -17.31 10.49
N PRO A 264 10.60 -17.48 10.18
CA PRO A 264 11.63 -16.53 10.59
C PRO A 264 11.26 -15.08 10.24
N ASP A 265 11.93 -14.13 10.90
CA ASP A 265 11.66 -12.69 10.78
C ASP A 265 10.25 -12.28 11.25
N CYS A 266 9.69 -13.03 12.20
CA CYS A 266 8.40 -12.72 12.85
C CYS A 266 7.21 -12.67 11.86
N LYS A 267 7.24 -13.50 10.81
CA LYS A 267 6.20 -13.54 9.76
C LYS A 267 5.15 -14.60 10.06
N LEU A 268 3.93 -14.18 10.41
CA LEU A 268 2.76 -15.06 10.54
C LEU A 268 1.96 -15.05 9.23
N THR A 269 1.75 -16.21 8.63
CA THR A 269 1.06 -16.33 7.33
C THR A 269 0.03 -17.44 7.29
N LEU A 270 -1.01 -17.20 6.48
CA LEU A 270 -2.12 -18.12 6.22
C LEU A 270 -2.63 -17.85 4.79
N ASN A 271 -2.99 -18.90 4.04
CA ASN A 271 -3.66 -18.72 2.76
C ASN A 271 -5.17 -18.66 2.96
N LEU A 272 -5.79 -17.60 2.45
CA LEU A 272 -7.23 -17.37 2.49
C LEU A 272 -7.83 -17.70 1.12
N ALA A 273 -8.88 -18.50 1.10
CA ALA A 273 -9.68 -18.72 -0.10
C ALA A 273 -10.73 -17.61 -0.24
N TRP A 274 -11.10 -17.28 -1.48
CA TRP A 274 -12.26 -16.45 -1.73
C TRP A 274 -13.55 -17.25 -1.51
N ILE A 275 -14.38 -16.85 -0.54
CA ILE A 275 -15.66 -17.48 -0.20
C ILE A 275 -16.79 -16.51 -0.56
N LYS A 276 -17.53 -16.80 -1.65
CA LYS A 276 -18.54 -15.89 -2.21
C LYS A 276 -19.72 -15.68 -1.26
N GLU A 277 -20.09 -16.72 -0.51
CA GLU A 277 -21.21 -16.75 0.43
C GLU A 277 -21.05 -15.73 1.56
N ASN A 278 -19.80 -15.43 1.95
CA ASN A 278 -19.46 -14.45 2.97
C ASN A 278 -19.04 -13.10 2.38
N GLY A 279 -19.36 -12.82 1.11
CA GLY A 279 -18.92 -11.61 0.42
C GLY A 279 -17.39 -11.50 0.30
N GLY A 280 -16.70 -12.64 0.30
CA GLY A 280 -15.24 -12.70 0.24
C GLY A 280 -14.52 -12.32 1.52
N VAL A 281 -15.23 -12.21 2.66
CA VAL A 281 -14.64 -11.88 3.96
C VAL A 281 -14.32 -13.15 4.74
N SER A 282 -13.10 -13.20 5.28
CA SER A 282 -12.61 -14.22 6.20
C SER A 282 -12.47 -13.64 7.61
N ASP A 283 -13.02 -14.32 8.60
CA ASP A 283 -12.85 -14.01 10.02
C ASP A 283 -11.66 -14.79 10.59
N LEU A 284 -10.61 -14.07 10.98
CA LEU A 284 -9.39 -14.63 11.57
C LEU A 284 -9.43 -14.38 13.08
N ALA A 285 -9.25 -15.43 13.88
CA ALA A 285 -9.04 -15.31 15.32
C ALA A 285 -7.71 -15.97 15.71
N ILE A 286 -6.83 -15.20 16.33
CA ILE A 286 -5.44 -15.56 16.64
C ILE A 286 -5.28 -15.55 18.16
N PHE A 287 -4.92 -16.69 18.72
CA PHE A 287 -4.84 -16.88 20.17
C PHE A 287 -3.41 -17.16 20.61
N PHE A 288 -2.92 -16.37 21.57
CA PHE A 288 -1.53 -16.42 22.04
C PHE A 288 -1.36 -17.09 23.42
#